data_AF-A0A519W5U1-F1
#
_entry.id   AF-A0A519W5U1-F1
#
_cell.length_a   1.000
_cell.length_b   1.000
_cell.length_c   1.000
_cell.angle_alpha   90.00
_cell.angle_beta   90.00
_cell.angle_gamma   90.00
#
_symmetry.space_group_name_H-M   'P 1'
#
loop_
_entity.id
_entity.type
_entity.pdbx_description
1 polymer ?
#
loop_
_entity_poly.entity_id
_entity_poly.type
_entity_poly.pdbx_seq_one_letter_code
_entity_poly.pdbx_strand_id
1 'polypeptide(L)'
;MKYKIALILTVISYNSIAQTKQTDSLKLDEVIINSINKQRDISRLDSIKGTFIFTGKKTEVIKLVNKDFAVTEKYGRQIFAKIPGVFVYDMDGTGNQINISTRGLDPHRGWEFNIRKDGIIT
;
A
#
# COMPACT_ATOMS: atom_id res chain seq x y z
N MET A 1 28.55 -47.80 57.84
CA MET A 1 28.73 -47.46 56.41
C MET A 1 27.41 -47.29 55.64
N LYS A 2 26.42 -48.19 55.82
CA LYS A 2 25.13 -48.17 55.09
C LYS A 2 24.33 -46.86 55.23
N TYR A 3 24.25 -46.28 56.44
CA TYR A 3 23.52 -45.03 56.68
C TYR A 3 24.17 -43.77 56.08
N LYS A 4 25.50 -43.76 55.91
CA LYS A 4 26.22 -42.64 55.28
C LYS A 4 25.94 -42.55 53.78
N ILE A 5 25.78 -43.69 53.12
CA ILE A 5 25.44 -43.77 51.70
C ILE A 5 23.99 -43.29 51.46
N ALA A 6 23.06 -43.68 52.34
CA ALA A 6 21.67 -43.23 52.26
C ALA A 6 21.53 -41.69 52.41
N LEU A 7 22.32 -41.08 53.30
CA LEU A 7 22.33 -39.63 53.50
C LEU A 7 22.95 -38.86 52.32
N ILE A 8 23.94 -39.44 51.65
CA ILE A 8 24.52 -38.86 50.43
C ILE A 8 23.52 -38.92 49.27
N LEU A 9 22.79 -40.04 49.12
CA LEU A 9 21.76 -40.19 48.09
C LEU A 9 20.57 -39.23 48.27
N THR A 10 20.16 -38.95 49.51
CA THR A 10 19.10 -37.97 49.77
C THR A 10 19.56 -36.54 49.50
N VAL A 11 20.81 -36.18 49.79
CA VAL A 11 21.35 -34.84 49.47
C VAL A 11 21.45 -34.61 47.95
N ILE A 12 21.77 -35.65 47.17
CA ILE A 12 21.85 -35.57 45.72
C ILE A 12 20.46 -35.38 45.09
N SER A 13 19.41 -36.00 45.64
CA SER A 13 18.05 -35.86 45.10
C SER A 13 17.41 -34.48 45.33
N TYR A 14 17.84 -33.72 46.35
CA TYR A 14 17.38 -32.33 46.54
C TYR A 14 17.88 -31.38 45.43
N ASN A 15 19.05 -31.65 44.83
CA ASN A 15 19.58 -30.81 43.75
C ASN A 15 18.82 -30.99 42.42
N SER A 16 18.12 -32.12 42.25
CA SER A 16 17.36 -32.41 41.02
C SER A 16 16.02 -31.67 40.90
N ILE A 17 15.61 -30.92 41.93
CA ILE A 17 14.34 -30.15 41.94
C ILE A 17 14.56 -28.72 41.37
N ALA A 18 15.77 -28.37 40.94
CA ALA A 18 16.14 -27.00 40.58
C ALA A 18 15.80 -26.52 39.15
N GLN A 19 15.12 -27.33 38.31
CA GLN A 19 14.68 -26.85 36.98
C GLN A 19 13.35 -26.11 37.06
N THR A 20 13.40 -24.84 37.44
CA THR A 20 12.33 -23.89 37.13
C THR A 20 12.36 -23.61 35.63
N LYS A 21 11.35 -24.13 34.91
CA LYS A 21 11.15 -23.88 33.48
C LYS A 21 10.87 -22.39 33.27
N GLN A 22 11.91 -21.61 32.98
CA GLN A 22 11.77 -20.22 32.57
C GLN A 22 11.16 -20.21 31.17
N THR A 23 9.86 -20.01 31.10
CA THR A 23 9.15 -19.73 29.85
C THR A 23 9.50 -18.31 29.41
N ASP A 24 10.37 -18.18 28.41
CA ASP A 24 10.68 -16.93 27.69
C ASP A 24 9.49 -16.45 26.85
N SER A 25 8.34 -16.27 27.50
CA SER A 25 7.13 -15.76 26.87
C SER A 25 7.05 -14.27 27.15
N LEU A 26 7.54 -13.46 26.20
CA LEU A 26 7.34 -12.02 26.21
C LEU A 26 5.82 -11.75 26.14
N LYS A 27 5.26 -11.25 27.24
CA LYS A 27 3.86 -10.80 27.29
C LYS A 27 3.83 -9.40 26.68
N LEU A 28 3.36 -9.32 25.44
CA LEU A 28 3.22 -8.05 24.71
C LEU A 28 1.90 -7.36 25.10
N ASP A 29 1.94 -6.04 25.15
CA ASP A 29 0.76 -5.21 25.39
C ASP A 29 -0.11 -5.11 24.14
N GLU A 30 -1.40 -4.81 24.35
CA GLU A 30 -2.36 -4.57 23.28
C GLU A 30 -2.00 -3.29 22.51
N VAL A 31 -2.00 -3.38 21.17
CA VAL A 31 -1.85 -2.22 20.29
C VAL A 31 -3.21 -1.79 19.80
N ILE A 32 -3.64 -0.60 20.23
CA ILE A 32 -4.87 0.03 19.73
C ILE A 32 -4.58 0.62 18.34
N ILE A 33 -5.18 0.04 17.31
CA ILE A 33 -5.10 0.55 15.94
C ILE A 33 -6.18 1.61 15.74
N ASN A 34 -5.77 2.88 15.79
CA ASN A 34 -6.65 3.98 15.42
C ASN A 34 -6.69 4.13 13.90
N SER A 35 -7.85 3.87 13.31
CA SER A 35 -8.10 4.17 11.90
C SER A 35 -8.17 5.69 11.70
N ILE A 36 -7.15 6.26 11.06
CA ILE A 36 -7.30 7.58 10.45
C ILE A 36 -8.13 7.34 9.20
N ASN A 37 -9.31 7.97 9.11
CA ASN A 37 -10.09 8.00 7.88
C ASN A 37 -9.23 8.66 6.79
N LYS A 38 -8.50 7.86 6.02
CA LYS A 38 -7.62 8.36 4.96
C LYS A 38 -8.50 9.11 3.98
N GLN A 39 -8.22 10.40 3.82
CA GLN A 39 -8.99 11.27 2.96
C GLN A 39 -8.97 10.67 1.54
N ARG A 40 -10.16 10.50 0.93
CA ARG A 40 -10.26 9.85 -0.39
C ARG A 40 -9.35 10.56 -1.39
N ASP A 41 -8.48 9.81 -2.03
CA ASP A 41 -7.57 10.28 -3.08
C ASP A 41 -8.25 10.40 -4.44
N ILE A 42 -9.46 9.84 -4.58
CA ILE A 42 -10.27 9.91 -5.79
C ILE A 42 -11.62 10.57 -5.50
N SER A 43 -12.02 11.45 -6.40
CA SER A 43 -13.30 12.15 -6.41
C SER A 43 -13.81 12.30 -7.85
N ARG A 44 -15.05 12.77 -8.04
CA ARG A 44 -15.59 13.09 -9.37
C ARG A 44 -15.44 14.57 -9.65
N LEU A 45 -15.43 14.94 -10.93
CA LEU A 45 -15.58 16.35 -11.32
C LEU A 45 -16.98 16.85 -10.95
N ASP A 46 -17.07 18.15 -10.67
CA ASP A 46 -18.35 18.83 -10.51
C ASP A 46 -19.19 18.67 -11.78
N SER A 47 -20.51 18.59 -11.61
CA SER A 47 -21.46 18.41 -12.72
C SER A 47 -21.32 19.46 -13.81
N ILE A 48 -20.94 20.69 -13.47
CA ILE A 48 -20.78 21.82 -14.38
C ILE A 48 -19.50 22.56 -14.01
N LYS A 49 -18.63 22.85 -15.00
CA LYS A 49 -17.43 23.68 -14.81
C LYS A 49 -17.32 24.68 -15.97
N GLY A 50 -17.55 25.96 -15.71
CA GLY A 50 -17.65 26.97 -16.77
C GLY A 50 -18.80 26.60 -17.72
N THR A 51 -18.49 26.41 -19.00
CA THR A 51 -19.43 25.98 -20.04
C THR A 51 -19.45 24.46 -20.27
N PHE A 52 -18.64 23.68 -19.55
CA PHE A 52 -18.59 22.23 -19.69
C PHE A 52 -19.58 21.53 -18.75
N ILE A 53 -20.32 20.54 -19.29
CA ILE A 53 -21.29 19.72 -18.56
C ILE A 53 -20.74 18.28 -18.46
N PHE A 54 -20.50 17.81 -17.22
CA PHE A 54 -19.96 16.48 -16.90
C PHE A 54 -21.00 15.51 -16.35
N THR A 55 -22.22 15.96 -16.08
CA THR A 55 -23.32 15.10 -15.63
C THR A 55 -23.50 13.89 -16.56
N GLY A 56 -23.61 12.70 -15.96
CA GLY A 56 -23.76 11.44 -16.70
C GLY A 56 -22.48 10.88 -17.34
N LYS A 57 -21.36 11.60 -17.28
CA LYS A 57 -20.05 11.11 -17.78
C LYS A 57 -19.22 10.55 -16.62
N LYS A 58 -18.48 9.47 -16.86
CA LYS A 58 -17.48 8.96 -15.90
C LYS A 58 -16.29 9.92 -15.85
N THR A 59 -16.01 10.48 -14.67
CA THR A 59 -14.87 11.37 -14.42
C THR A 59 -14.15 10.93 -13.16
N GLU A 60 -12.83 11.13 -13.12
CA GLU A 60 -11.99 10.78 -11.99
C GLU A 60 -11.00 11.92 -11.74
N VAL A 61 -11.03 12.46 -10.54
CA VAL A 61 -10.13 13.52 -10.06
C VAL A 61 -9.25 12.90 -8.99
N ILE A 62 -7.95 12.78 -9.31
CA ILE A 62 -6.95 12.19 -8.44
C ILE A 62 -6.25 13.30 -7.67
N LYS A 63 -6.37 13.29 -6.34
CA LYS A 63 -5.69 14.23 -5.44
C LYS A 63 -4.32 13.67 -5.09
N LEU A 64 -3.28 14.16 -5.78
CA LEU A 64 -1.90 13.68 -5.60
C LEU A 64 -1.39 13.84 -4.17
N VAL A 65 -1.81 14.89 -3.45
CA VAL A 65 -1.44 15.15 -2.04
C VAL A 65 -1.84 14.01 -1.09
N ASN A 66 -2.89 13.26 -1.42
CA ASN A 66 -3.40 12.17 -0.58
C ASN A 66 -2.98 10.78 -1.10
N LYS A 67 -2.07 10.75 -2.07
CA LYS A 67 -1.67 9.53 -2.77
C LYS A 67 -0.22 9.19 -2.50
N ASP A 68 0.03 7.91 -2.22
CA ASP A 68 1.38 7.38 -2.09
C ASP A 68 1.88 7.00 -3.49
N PHE A 69 2.85 7.76 -4.03
CA PHE A 69 3.53 7.47 -5.29
C PHE A 69 4.95 8.06 -5.28
N ALA A 70 5.86 7.49 -6.07
CA ALA A 70 7.20 8.06 -6.21
C ALA A 70 7.14 9.32 -7.09
N VAL A 71 7.32 10.49 -6.48
CA VAL A 71 7.21 11.80 -7.17
C VAL A 71 8.35 12.03 -8.17
N THR A 72 9.52 11.43 -7.92
CA THR A 72 10.72 11.57 -8.76
C THR A 72 10.65 10.77 -10.05
N GLU A 73 9.76 9.76 -10.10
CA GLU A 73 9.65 8.82 -11.21
C GLU A 73 8.32 9.02 -11.94
N LYS A 74 8.30 8.73 -13.24
CA LYS A 74 7.09 8.81 -14.06
C LYS A 74 6.23 7.55 -13.91
N TYR A 75 5.91 7.15 -12.68
CA TYR A 75 5.08 5.95 -12.45
C TYR A 75 3.59 6.26 -12.60
N GLY A 76 3.14 6.36 -13.86
CA GLY A 76 1.72 6.49 -14.19
C GLY A 76 0.91 5.33 -13.61
N ARG A 77 1.44 4.10 -13.61
CA ARG A 77 0.78 2.95 -12.98
C ARG A 77 0.41 3.18 -11.53
N GLN A 78 1.26 3.81 -10.73
CA GLN A 78 0.96 4.09 -9.32
C GLN A 78 -0.15 5.13 -9.22
N ILE A 79 -0.05 6.22 -9.99
CA ILE A 79 -1.02 7.32 -10.03
C ILE A 79 -2.42 6.80 -10.38
N PHE A 80 -2.54 5.96 -11.41
CA PHE A 80 -3.81 5.48 -11.94
C PHE A 80 -4.28 4.13 -11.38
N ALA A 81 -3.53 3.50 -10.46
CA ALA A 81 -3.79 2.13 -9.96
C ALA A 81 -5.23 1.87 -9.46
N LYS A 82 -5.90 2.90 -8.93
CA LYS A 82 -7.25 2.80 -8.36
C LYS A 82 -8.36 3.18 -9.34
N ILE A 83 -8.02 3.52 -10.59
CA ILE A 83 -9.00 3.93 -11.58
C ILE A 83 -9.48 2.69 -12.37
N PRO A 84 -10.78 2.36 -12.33
CA PRO A 84 -11.28 1.18 -13.00
C PRO A 84 -11.22 1.33 -14.51
N GLY A 85 -10.75 0.27 -15.18
CA GLY A 85 -10.69 0.17 -16.63
C GLY A 85 -9.59 1.00 -17.28
N VAL A 86 -8.65 1.55 -16.50
CA VAL A 86 -7.44 2.22 -16.99
C VAL A 86 -6.28 1.22 -17.02
N PHE A 87 -5.53 1.22 -18.11
CA PHE A 87 -4.30 0.48 -18.26
C PHE A 87 -3.15 1.45 -18.59
N VAL A 88 -2.05 1.34 -17.85
CA VAL A 88 -0.87 2.19 -18.04
C VAL A 88 0.34 1.32 -18.29
N TYR A 89 1.04 1.62 -19.38
CA TYR A 89 2.22 0.90 -19.81
C TYR A 89 3.47 1.80 -19.76
N ASP A 90 4.14 1.89 -18.60
CA ASP A 90 5.39 2.68 -18.54
C ASP A 90 6.45 2.00 -19.43
N MET A 91 6.78 2.67 -20.53
CA MET A 91 7.78 2.26 -21.51
C MET A 91 8.54 3.51 -21.93
N ASP A 92 9.86 3.51 -21.75
CA ASP A 92 10.71 4.66 -21.99
C ASP A 92 11.42 4.54 -23.35
N GLY A 93 11.06 5.44 -24.27
CA GLY A 93 11.71 5.57 -25.57
C GLY A 93 12.13 7.00 -25.91
N THR A 94 11.26 8.00 -25.68
CA THR A 94 11.58 9.42 -26.00
C THR A 94 10.88 10.47 -25.11
N GLY A 95 10.11 10.05 -24.10
CA GLY A 95 9.98 10.81 -22.85
C GLY A 95 8.99 11.98 -22.70
N ASN A 96 8.00 12.25 -23.57
CA ASN A 96 7.01 13.33 -23.30
C ASN A 96 5.59 12.83 -22.94
N GLN A 97 5.09 11.83 -23.65
CA GLN A 97 3.70 11.37 -23.51
C GLN A 97 3.59 10.20 -22.51
N ILE A 98 2.44 10.06 -21.84
CA ILE A 98 2.11 8.89 -21.04
C ILE A 98 1.48 7.82 -21.94
N ASN A 99 1.85 6.56 -21.74
CA ASN A 99 1.18 5.45 -22.42
C ASN A 99 0.00 4.99 -21.56
N ILE A 100 -1.20 5.37 -21.95
CA ILE A 100 -2.42 5.12 -21.20
C ILE A 100 -3.56 4.75 -22.14
N SER A 101 -4.32 3.72 -21.79
CA SER A 101 -5.56 3.36 -22.47
C SER A 101 -6.65 3.03 -21.46
N THR A 102 -7.87 2.92 -21.96
CA THR A 102 -9.01 2.41 -21.23
C THR A 102 -9.73 1.32 -22.00
N ARG A 103 -10.54 0.53 -21.28
CA ARG A 103 -11.44 -0.47 -21.88
C ARG A 103 -10.72 -1.52 -22.76
N GLY A 104 -9.46 -1.81 -22.46
CA GLY A 104 -8.68 -2.86 -23.15
C GLY A 104 -8.08 -2.46 -24.49
N LEU A 105 -8.08 -1.16 -24.82
CA LEU A 105 -7.39 -0.63 -25.99
C LEU A 105 -5.87 -0.56 -25.77
N ASP A 106 -5.13 -0.31 -26.84
CA ASP A 106 -3.67 -0.23 -26.80
C ASP A 106 -3.20 1.09 -26.14
N PRO A 107 -2.35 1.02 -25.10
CA PRO A 107 -1.90 2.21 -24.37
C PRO A 107 -0.80 2.99 -25.09
N HIS A 108 -0.28 2.53 -26.24
CA HIS A 108 0.86 3.15 -26.88
C HIS A 108 0.54 4.60 -27.24
N ARG A 109 1.27 5.53 -26.60
CA ARG A 109 1.11 6.99 -26.77
C ARG A 109 -0.27 7.55 -26.43
N GLY A 110 -1.17 6.73 -25.87
CA GLY A 110 -2.53 7.12 -25.53
C GLY A 110 -3.34 7.69 -26.69
N TRP A 111 -3.26 7.09 -27.87
CA TRP A 111 -3.93 7.55 -29.10
C TRP A 111 -5.45 7.75 -28.98
N GLU A 112 -6.11 7.09 -28.03
CA GLU A 112 -7.54 7.26 -27.78
C GLU A 112 -7.90 8.52 -26.97
N PHE A 113 -6.90 9.14 -26.34
CA PHE A 113 -7.10 10.24 -25.40
C PHE A 113 -6.67 11.57 -25.98
N ASN A 114 -7.40 12.61 -25.56
CA ASN A 114 -6.89 13.96 -25.62
C ASN A 114 -6.16 14.26 -24.30
N ILE A 115 -4.85 14.04 -24.31
CA ILE A 115 -3.98 14.27 -23.15
C ILE A 115 -3.56 15.74 -23.13
N ARG A 116 -3.70 16.39 -21.97
CA ARG A 116 -3.29 17.77 -21.75
C ARG A 116 -2.45 17.88 -20.49
N LYS A 117 -1.39 18.67 -20.56
CA LYS A 117 -0.58 19.12 -19.43
C LYS A 117 -0.74 20.64 -19.30
N ASP A 118 -1.11 21.10 -18.12
CA ASP A 118 -1.29 22.54 -17.82
C ASP A 118 -2.22 23.25 -18.82
N GLY A 119 -3.22 22.52 -19.34
CA GLY A 119 -4.18 23.01 -20.33
C GLY A 119 -3.75 22.89 -21.80
N ILE A 120 -2.50 22.52 -22.08
CA ILE A 120 -1.92 22.40 -23.43
C ILE A 120 -1.91 20.92 -23.86
N ILE A 121 -2.27 20.63 -25.12
CA ILE A 121 -2.23 19.28 -25.69
C ILE A 121 -0.77 18.81 -25.81
N THR A 122 -0.48 17.58 -25.39
CA THR A 122 0.87 16.99 -25.38
C THR A 122 0.95 15.68 -26.13
#